data_AF-A0AAW5RWW1-F1
#
_entry.id   AF-A0AAW5RWW1-F1
#
_cell.length_a   1.000
_cell.length_b   1.000
_cell.length_c   1.000
_cell.angle_alpha   90.00
_cell.angle_beta   90.00
_cell.angle_gamma   90.00
#
_symmetry.space_group_name_H-M   'P 1'
#
loop_
_entity.id
_entity.type
_entity.pdbx_description
1 polymer ?
#
loop_
_entity_poly.entity_id
_entity_poly.type
_entity_poly.pdbx_seq_one_letter_code
_entity_poly.pdbx_strand_id
1 'polypeptide(L)'
;MQISSSYGGAFYTQNPYQNKDKEQTKENISEKENPQQTKENKNDQEKDEKTQKVNGKDLSSEEVKQVRELEKIDREVRAHEAAHQAAGGALAGAASFGYTRGPDNKMYAVEGEVPIRMQKGNTPEETIANAMQVIAAAMAPADPSPQDYKVAANAMQMQNDARTEQAKIKAEESKTQNDKNKDEDDKKANPNSKAIKSYTQNSSQDYIGSQYNKSA
;
A
#
# COMPACT_ATOMS: atom_id res chain seq x y z
N MET A 1 -8.28 -3.10 11.21
CA MET A 1 -8.87 -1.79 10.82
C MET A 1 -9.09 -1.83 9.32
N GLN A 2 -10.25 -1.38 8.83
CA GLN A 2 -10.50 -1.28 7.39
C GLN A 2 -10.27 0.17 6.99
N ILE A 3 -9.42 0.39 5.98
CA ILE A 3 -9.13 1.73 5.46
C ILE A 3 -9.41 1.68 3.95
N SER A 4 -10.19 2.64 3.47
CA SER A 4 -10.55 2.75 2.06
C SER A 4 -9.54 3.59 1.29
N SER A 5 -9.16 3.10 0.10
CA SER A 5 -8.44 3.84 -0.94
C SER A 5 -9.47 4.46 -1.86
N SER A 6 -9.57 5.79 -1.92
CA SER A 6 -10.58 6.47 -2.76
C SER A 6 -9.89 7.21 -3.90
N TYR A 7 -10.13 6.81 -5.15
CA TYR A 7 -9.75 7.60 -6.31
C TYR A 7 -10.93 8.48 -6.73
N GLY A 8 -10.89 9.74 -6.28
CA GLY A 8 -11.74 10.79 -6.81
C GLY A 8 -10.92 11.63 -7.78
N GLY A 9 -11.18 11.50 -9.09
CA GLY A 9 -10.66 12.44 -10.07
C GLY A 9 -11.14 13.84 -9.71
N ALA A 10 -10.25 14.68 -9.21
CA ALA A 10 -10.56 16.00 -8.67
C ALA A 10 -10.92 17.03 -9.77
N PHE A 11 -11.85 16.72 -10.69
CA PHE A 11 -12.30 17.65 -11.74
C PHE A 11 -13.76 17.52 -12.19
N TYR A 12 -14.60 16.67 -11.57
CA TYR A 12 -16.03 16.55 -11.92
C TYR A 12 -17.00 17.08 -10.86
N THR A 13 -16.64 18.17 -10.17
CA THR A 13 -17.63 19.01 -9.47
C THR A 13 -17.81 20.33 -10.21
N GLN A 14 -18.29 20.29 -11.45
CA GLN A 14 -18.94 21.43 -12.07
C GLN A 14 -19.74 20.95 -13.29
N ASN A 15 -21.05 20.84 -13.11
CA ASN A 15 -22.01 20.80 -14.20
C ASN A 15 -22.04 22.21 -14.85
N PRO A 16 -21.59 22.43 -16.10
CA PRO A 16 -21.62 23.76 -16.70
C PRO A 16 -22.62 23.79 -17.85
N TYR A 17 -23.91 23.63 -17.55
CA TYR A 17 -24.94 24.21 -18.41
C TYR A 17 -25.13 25.67 -18.02
N GLN A 18 -24.14 26.50 -18.36
CA GLN A 18 -24.33 27.95 -18.40
C GLN A 18 -23.34 28.56 -19.40
N ASN A 19 -23.91 28.98 -20.54
CA ASN A 19 -23.30 29.81 -21.57
C ASN A 19 -22.41 30.91 -21.00
N LYS A 20 -21.15 30.97 -21.45
CA LYS A 20 -20.39 32.21 -21.61
C LYS A 20 -19.47 32.10 -22.82
N ASP A 21 -19.69 33.02 -23.75
CA ASP A 21 -18.85 33.28 -24.91
C ASP A 21 -17.39 33.58 -24.50
N LYS A 22 -16.42 33.10 -25.30
CA LYS A 22 -15.36 33.94 -25.94
C LYS A 22 -14.27 33.13 -26.65
N GLU A 23 -14.08 33.52 -27.91
CA GLU A 23 -12.82 33.80 -28.64
C GLU A 23 -11.73 32.72 -28.82
N GLN A 24 -11.73 32.20 -30.05
CA GLN A 24 -10.62 32.07 -31.00
C GLN A 24 -9.16 32.16 -30.51
N THR A 25 -8.41 31.09 -30.75
CA THR A 25 -7.08 31.17 -31.40
C THR A 25 -6.92 30.00 -32.38
N LYS A 26 -6.48 30.30 -33.60
CA LYS A 26 -6.21 29.39 -34.72
C LYS A 26 -4.71 29.43 -35.00
N GLU A 27 -4.04 28.27 -35.13
CA GLU A 27 -2.87 28.00 -36.01
C GLU A 27 -2.84 26.46 -36.21
N ASN A 28 -3.22 25.85 -37.34
CA ASN A 28 -2.70 25.81 -38.73
C ASN A 28 -1.52 24.83 -38.94
N ILE A 29 -1.73 23.82 -39.82
CA ILE A 29 -0.80 23.02 -40.69
C ILE A 29 -1.71 21.99 -41.40
N SER A 30 -2.21 22.22 -42.63
CA SER A 30 -1.66 21.88 -43.98
C SER A 30 -1.22 20.42 -44.12
N GLU A 31 -1.51 19.61 -45.14
CA GLU A 31 -2.36 19.57 -46.34
C GLU A 31 -2.15 18.15 -46.92
N LYS A 32 -3.15 17.55 -47.57
CA LYS A 32 -2.98 16.95 -48.90
C LYS A 32 -4.31 16.50 -49.50
N GLU A 33 -4.57 17.08 -50.66
CA GLU A 33 -5.75 17.02 -51.50
C GLU A 33 -5.77 15.78 -52.40
N ASN A 34 -6.97 15.40 -52.86
CA ASN A 34 -7.24 15.25 -54.30
C ASN A 34 -8.76 15.46 -54.57
N PRO A 35 -9.18 16.11 -55.68
CA PRO A 35 -10.45 16.83 -55.76
C PRO A 35 -11.52 16.15 -56.63
N GLN A 36 -12.70 16.79 -56.60
CA GLN A 36 -13.58 17.07 -57.75
C GLN A 36 -14.94 16.35 -57.77
N GLN A 37 -15.98 17.05 -57.31
CA GLN A 37 -17.05 17.48 -58.22
C GLN A 37 -17.91 18.59 -57.61
N THR A 38 -17.89 19.71 -58.33
CA THR A 38 -18.67 20.94 -58.15
C THR A 38 -20.14 20.75 -58.50
N LYS A 39 -21.04 21.23 -57.64
CA LYS A 39 -22.23 22.01 -58.04
C LYS A 39 -22.50 23.08 -56.99
N GLU A 40 -22.40 24.33 -57.41
CA GLU A 40 -22.81 25.51 -56.64
C GLU A 40 -24.34 25.56 -56.53
N ASN A 41 -24.84 25.86 -55.33
CA ASN A 41 -25.92 26.82 -55.15
C ASN A 41 -25.87 27.43 -53.75
N LYS A 42 -26.08 28.74 -53.70
CA LYS A 42 -25.86 29.65 -52.57
C LYS A 42 -26.97 29.58 -51.52
N ASN A 43 -26.53 29.77 -50.27
CA ASN A 43 -27.21 30.35 -49.12
C ASN A 43 -28.55 29.75 -48.69
N ASP A 44 -28.52 28.98 -47.59
CA ASP A 44 -29.20 29.37 -46.36
C ASP A 44 -28.38 28.87 -45.15
N GLN A 45 -28.26 29.71 -44.12
CA GLN A 45 -27.52 29.43 -42.89
C GLN A 45 -28.29 28.40 -42.05
N GLU A 46 -28.15 27.12 -42.37
CA GLU A 46 -28.48 26.04 -41.43
C GLU A 46 -27.19 25.66 -40.71
N LYS A 47 -27.13 25.93 -39.39
CA LYS A 47 -26.19 25.24 -38.51
C LYS A 47 -26.62 23.77 -38.49
N ASP A 48 -26.22 23.02 -39.52
CA ASP A 48 -26.25 21.56 -39.50
C ASP A 48 -25.26 21.12 -38.42
N GLU A 49 -25.74 20.97 -37.19
CA GLU A 49 -25.04 20.22 -36.16
C GLU A 49 -24.89 18.79 -36.69
N LYS A 50 -23.73 18.51 -37.28
CA LYS A 50 -23.40 17.23 -37.86
C LYS A 50 -23.36 16.19 -36.74
N THR A 51 -24.48 15.48 -36.56
CA THR A 51 -24.62 14.46 -35.53
C THR A 51 -23.85 13.19 -35.91
N GLN A 52 -23.35 12.48 -34.91
CA GLN A 52 -22.65 11.20 -35.06
C GLN A 52 -23.37 10.14 -34.22
N LYS A 53 -23.56 8.96 -34.82
CA LYS A 53 -24.20 7.84 -34.14
C LYS A 53 -23.21 7.13 -33.21
N VAL A 54 -23.34 7.37 -31.91
CA VAL A 54 -22.53 6.72 -30.86
C VAL A 54 -23.46 5.88 -29.99
N ASN A 55 -23.13 4.60 -29.84
CA ASN A 55 -23.90 3.67 -29.00
C ASN A 55 -25.41 3.64 -29.30
N GLY A 56 -25.80 3.92 -30.54
CA GLY A 56 -27.19 3.92 -30.99
C GLY A 56 -27.94 5.24 -30.82
N LYS A 57 -27.30 6.29 -30.31
CA LYS A 57 -27.83 7.66 -30.25
C LYS A 57 -27.11 8.57 -31.25
N ASP A 58 -27.86 9.45 -31.88
CA ASP A 58 -27.30 10.56 -32.65
C ASP A 58 -26.91 11.67 -31.67
N LEU A 59 -25.62 11.96 -31.61
CA LEU A 59 -25.01 12.91 -30.68
C LEU A 59 -24.36 14.06 -31.44
N SER A 60 -24.40 15.26 -30.88
CA SER A 60 -23.62 16.38 -31.40
C SER A 60 -22.11 16.12 -31.28
N SER A 61 -21.30 16.88 -32.01
CA SER A 61 -19.83 16.79 -31.91
C SER A 61 -19.33 17.00 -30.48
N GLU A 62 -19.96 17.90 -29.73
CA GLU A 62 -19.68 18.18 -28.32
C GLU A 62 -20.02 16.98 -27.43
N GLU A 63 -21.20 16.37 -27.63
CA GLU A 63 -21.62 15.19 -26.88
C GLU A 63 -20.72 13.98 -27.16
N VAL A 64 -20.25 13.80 -28.40
CA VAL A 64 -19.28 12.75 -28.72
C VAL A 64 -17.95 12.95 -27.98
N LYS A 65 -17.46 14.19 -27.87
CA LYS A 65 -16.24 14.48 -27.09
C LYS A 65 -16.46 14.13 -25.61
N GLN A 66 -17.62 14.45 -25.06
CA GLN A 66 -17.97 14.11 -23.69
C GLN A 66 -17.98 12.59 -23.46
N VAL A 67 -18.58 11.81 -24.37
CA VAL A 67 -18.57 10.34 -24.27
C VAL A 67 -17.15 9.80 -24.28
N ARG A 68 -16.28 10.28 -25.18
CA ARG A 68 -14.89 9.84 -25.25
C ARG A 68 -14.10 10.13 -23.97
N GLU A 69 -14.36 11.27 -23.34
CA GLU A 69 -13.74 11.61 -22.06
C GLU A 69 -14.23 10.67 -20.95
N LEU A 70 -15.54 10.41 -20.87
CA LEU A 70 -16.10 9.46 -19.90
C LEU A 70 -15.57 8.04 -20.11
N GLU A 71 -15.40 7.59 -21.35
CA GLU A 71 -14.79 6.29 -21.68
C GLU A 71 -13.32 6.22 -21.24
N LYS A 72 -12.58 7.33 -21.37
CA LYS A 72 -11.19 7.44 -20.89
C LYS A 72 -11.15 7.34 -19.37
N ILE A 73 -11.97 8.11 -18.67
CA ILE A 73 -12.04 8.12 -17.20
C ILE A 73 -12.45 6.74 -16.67
N ASP A 74 -13.48 6.10 -17.23
CA ASP A 74 -13.92 4.77 -16.79
C ASP A 74 -12.79 3.74 -16.90
N ARG A 75 -12.03 3.76 -17.99
CA ARG A 75 -10.87 2.88 -18.15
C ARG A 75 -9.79 3.17 -17.11
N GLU A 76 -9.50 4.44 -16.84
CA GLU A 76 -8.50 4.86 -15.86
C GLU A 76 -8.88 4.45 -14.44
N VAL A 77 -10.12 4.73 -14.02
CA VAL A 77 -10.65 4.33 -12.70
C VAL A 77 -10.59 2.82 -12.53
N ARG A 78 -11.07 2.04 -13.52
CA ARG A 78 -11.03 0.58 -13.43
C ARG A 78 -9.61 0.04 -13.37
N ALA A 79 -8.67 0.61 -14.13
CA ALA A 79 -7.27 0.21 -14.08
C ALA A 79 -6.65 0.55 -12.72
N HIS A 80 -7.00 1.71 -12.15
CA HIS A 80 -6.57 2.13 -10.82
C HIS A 80 -7.03 1.14 -9.75
N GLU A 81 -8.33 0.83 -9.69
CA GLU A 81 -8.87 -0.13 -8.72
C GLU A 81 -8.33 -1.55 -8.94
N ALA A 82 -8.18 -1.98 -10.20
CA ALA A 82 -7.62 -3.30 -10.51
C ALA A 82 -6.17 -3.44 -9.99
N ALA A 83 -5.37 -2.37 -10.04
CA ALA A 83 -4.01 -2.37 -9.50
C ALA A 83 -4.01 -2.59 -7.98
N HIS A 84 -4.86 -1.88 -7.25
CA HIS A 84 -5.03 -2.10 -5.80
C HIS A 84 -5.44 -3.54 -5.49
N GLN A 85 -6.43 -4.09 -6.19
CA GLN A 85 -6.89 -5.46 -5.94
C GLN A 85 -5.81 -6.49 -6.22
N ALA A 86 -5.13 -6.38 -7.38
CA ALA A 86 -4.08 -7.30 -7.78
C ALA A 86 -2.93 -7.32 -6.79
N ALA A 87 -2.48 -6.14 -6.34
CA ALA A 87 -1.39 -6.02 -5.38
C ALA A 87 -1.80 -6.32 -3.93
N GLY A 88 -3.08 -6.15 -3.56
CA GLY A 88 -3.55 -6.47 -2.20
C GLY A 88 -3.90 -7.94 -1.97
N GLY A 89 -4.21 -8.69 -3.03
CA GLY A 89 -4.51 -10.12 -2.92
C GLY A 89 -5.60 -10.40 -1.88
N ALA A 90 -5.31 -11.28 -0.92
CA ALA A 90 -6.26 -11.64 0.15
C ALA A 90 -6.58 -10.49 1.13
N LEU A 91 -5.73 -9.46 1.18
CA LEU A 91 -5.95 -8.28 2.03
C LEU A 91 -6.80 -7.22 1.32
N ALA A 92 -6.92 -7.26 -0.01
CA ALA A 92 -7.83 -6.39 -0.74
C ALA A 92 -9.25 -6.99 -0.77
N GLY A 93 -10.25 -6.10 -0.67
CA GLY A 93 -11.64 -6.46 -0.93
C GLY A 93 -12.05 -6.29 -2.39
N ALA A 94 -13.35 -6.39 -2.63
CA ALA A 94 -13.93 -6.10 -3.93
C ALA A 94 -13.89 -4.59 -4.21
N ALA A 95 -13.55 -4.21 -5.45
CA ALA A 95 -13.67 -2.84 -5.90
C ALA A 95 -15.14 -2.39 -5.92
N SER A 96 -15.36 -1.15 -5.52
CA SER A 96 -16.63 -0.45 -5.64
C SER A 96 -16.45 0.76 -6.55
N PHE A 97 -17.49 1.13 -7.28
CA PHE A 97 -17.43 2.21 -8.27
C PHE A 97 -18.63 3.12 -8.13
N GLY A 98 -18.40 4.41 -8.30
CA GLY A 98 -19.45 5.39 -8.52
C GLY A 98 -19.52 5.77 -9.99
N TYR A 99 -20.74 5.98 -10.46
CA TYR A 99 -21.04 6.07 -11.89
C TYR A 99 -21.70 7.38 -12.27
N THR A 100 -21.40 7.87 -13.46
CA THR A 100 -22.10 8.97 -14.12
C THR A 100 -22.71 8.50 -15.44
N ARG A 101 -23.91 9.01 -15.76
CA ARG A 101 -24.58 8.71 -17.04
C ARG A 101 -24.09 9.66 -18.14
N GLY A 102 -23.64 9.12 -19.26
CA GLY A 102 -23.26 9.88 -20.45
C GLY A 102 -24.46 10.29 -21.32
N PRO A 103 -24.26 11.22 -22.28
CA PRO A 103 -25.32 11.65 -23.22
C PRO A 103 -25.80 10.51 -24.13
N ASP A 104 -24.96 9.49 -24.30
CA ASP A 104 -25.24 8.21 -24.96
C ASP A 104 -26.08 7.23 -24.12
N ASN A 105 -26.55 7.64 -22.94
CA ASN A 105 -27.33 6.84 -21.98
C ASN A 105 -26.58 5.67 -21.31
N LYS A 106 -25.26 5.56 -21.46
CA LYS A 106 -24.46 4.56 -20.73
C LYS A 106 -23.96 5.09 -19.39
N MET A 107 -23.59 4.17 -18.50
CA MET A 107 -22.98 4.49 -17.20
C MET A 107 -21.47 4.30 -17.30
N TYR A 108 -20.71 5.26 -16.77
CA TYR A 108 -19.25 5.29 -16.76
C TYR A 108 -18.76 5.45 -15.32
N ALA A 109 -17.79 4.63 -14.90
CA ALA A 109 -17.17 4.76 -13.59
C ALA A 109 -16.32 6.04 -13.55
N VAL A 110 -16.61 6.93 -12.62
CA VAL A 110 -15.89 8.20 -12.44
C VAL A 110 -15.16 8.28 -11.10
N GLU A 111 -15.46 7.35 -10.20
CA GLU A 111 -14.82 7.16 -8.90
C GLU A 111 -14.76 5.67 -8.59
N GLY A 112 -13.76 5.29 -7.81
CA GLY A 112 -13.52 3.91 -7.40
C GLY A 112 -12.91 3.83 -6.00
N GLU A 113 -13.16 2.71 -5.33
CA GLU A 113 -12.41 2.35 -4.14
C GLU A 113 -12.22 0.84 -3.97
N VAL A 114 -11.07 0.46 -3.42
CA VAL A 114 -10.76 -0.89 -2.96
C VAL A 114 -10.43 -0.85 -1.47
N PRO A 115 -11.22 -1.51 -0.61
CA PRO A 115 -10.91 -1.57 0.80
C PRO A 115 -9.71 -2.49 1.04
N ILE A 116 -8.71 -2.00 1.77
CA ILE A 116 -7.52 -2.78 2.14
C ILE A 116 -7.58 -3.09 3.64
N ARG A 117 -7.52 -4.38 3.98
CA ARG A 117 -7.52 -4.86 5.35
C ARG A 117 -6.15 -4.69 5.98
N MET A 118 -6.10 -3.88 7.02
CA MET A 118 -4.91 -3.69 7.84
C MET A 118 -5.04 -4.50 9.13
N GLN A 119 -4.34 -5.63 9.19
CA GLN A 119 -4.40 -6.59 10.28
C GLN A 119 -3.01 -7.12 10.63
N LYS A 120 -2.73 -7.21 11.94
CA LYS A 120 -1.53 -7.87 12.45
C LYS A 120 -1.68 -9.39 12.29
N GLY A 121 -0.56 -10.07 12.11
CA GLY A 121 -0.50 -11.53 12.15
C GLY A 121 -0.36 -12.05 13.58
N ASN A 122 -0.31 -13.37 13.74
CA ASN A 122 -0.06 -14.03 15.02
C ASN A 122 1.41 -13.91 15.46
N THR A 123 2.31 -13.67 14.51
CA THR A 123 3.75 -13.45 14.75
C THR A 123 4.19 -12.07 14.23
N PRO A 124 5.30 -11.52 14.74
CA PRO A 124 5.91 -10.33 14.17
C PRO A 124 6.25 -10.51 12.68
N GLU A 125 6.74 -11.69 12.27
CA GLU A 125 7.05 -12.02 10.89
C GLU A 125 5.82 -11.93 9.98
N GLU A 126 4.70 -12.52 10.41
CA GLU A 126 3.43 -12.46 9.69
C GLU A 126 2.91 -11.02 9.64
N THR A 127 3.06 -10.24 10.71
CA THR A 127 2.69 -8.82 10.74
C THR A 127 3.53 -7.99 9.76
N ILE A 128 4.84 -8.26 9.65
CA ILE A 128 5.71 -7.60 8.67
C ILE A 128 5.27 -7.94 7.25
N ALA A 129 4.94 -9.21 6.98
CA ALA A 129 4.47 -9.65 5.67
C ALA A 129 3.13 -8.98 5.31
N ASN A 130 2.16 -8.97 6.22
CA ASN A 130 0.88 -8.29 6.03
C ASN A 130 1.07 -6.79 5.79
N ALA A 131 1.92 -6.13 6.58
CA ALA A 131 2.22 -4.71 6.41
C ALA A 131 2.84 -4.42 5.03
N MET A 132 3.80 -5.24 4.60
CA MET A 132 4.41 -5.11 3.25
C MET A 132 3.37 -5.26 2.14
N GLN A 133 2.47 -6.23 2.26
CA GLN A 133 1.40 -6.43 1.29
C GLN A 133 0.45 -5.21 1.23
N VAL A 134 0.10 -4.63 2.39
CA VAL A 134 -0.74 -3.42 2.45
C VAL A 134 -0.02 -2.22 1.83
N ILE A 135 1.27 -2.03 2.07
CA ILE A 135 2.07 -0.97 1.44
C ILE A 135 2.07 -1.15 -0.08
N ALA A 136 2.35 -2.38 -0.55
CA ALA A 136 2.37 -2.69 -1.97
C ALA A 136 1.00 -2.42 -2.63
N ALA A 137 -0.09 -2.84 -1.98
CA ALA A 137 -1.44 -2.61 -2.46
C ALA A 137 -1.79 -1.13 -2.58
N ALA A 138 -1.51 -0.35 -1.53
CA ALA A 138 -1.80 1.08 -1.51
C ALA A 138 -0.96 1.86 -2.53
N MET A 139 0.29 1.45 -2.77
CA MET A 139 1.17 2.13 -3.73
C MET A 139 1.12 1.54 -5.14
N ALA A 140 0.21 0.60 -5.42
CA ALA A 140 0.18 -0.14 -6.69
C ALA A 140 -0.24 0.68 -7.92
N PRO A 141 -1.24 1.57 -7.86
CA PRO A 141 -1.59 2.40 -9.00
C PRO A 141 -0.44 3.32 -9.41
N ALA A 142 -0.40 3.70 -10.68
CA ALA A 142 0.64 4.61 -11.20
C ALA A 142 0.54 6.03 -10.61
N ASP A 143 -0.65 6.43 -10.18
CA ASP A 143 -0.93 7.71 -9.53
C ASP A 143 -1.74 7.48 -8.24
N PRO A 144 -1.12 7.05 -7.13
CA PRO A 144 -1.81 6.80 -5.87
C PRO A 144 -2.46 8.08 -5.31
N SER A 145 -3.65 7.94 -4.74
CA SER A 145 -4.36 9.02 -4.05
C SER A 145 -3.71 9.38 -2.70
N PRO A 146 -3.98 10.59 -2.15
CA PRO A 146 -3.55 10.95 -0.80
C PRO A 146 -4.02 9.97 0.29
N GLN A 147 -5.16 9.29 0.09
CA GLN A 147 -5.70 8.28 0.99
C GLN A 147 -4.83 7.03 0.96
N ASP A 148 -4.38 6.62 -0.22
CA ASP A 148 -3.52 5.44 -0.39
C ASP A 148 -2.17 5.67 0.28
N TYR A 149 -1.60 6.87 0.14
CA TYR A 149 -0.39 7.24 0.87
C TYR A 149 -0.56 7.16 2.39
N LYS A 150 -1.72 7.53 2.94
CA LYS A 150 -2.01 7.37 4.37
C LYS A 150 -2.10 5.90 4.77
N VAL A 151 -2.74 5.06 3.94
CA VAL A 151 -2.79 3.60 4.16
C VAL A 151 -1.38 3.02 4.18
N ALA A 152 -0.54 3.38 3.21
CA ALA A 152 0.85 2.95 3.13
C ALA A 152 1.66 3.41 4.35
N ALA A 153 1.53 4.68 4.76
CA ALA A 153 2.23 5.21 5.94
C ALA A 153 1.84 4.47 7.24
N ASN A 154 0.55 4.21 7.43
CA ASN A 154 0.06 3.43 8.57
C ASN A 154 0.59 1.99 8.55
N ALA A 155 0.67 1.36 7.38
CA ALA A 155 1.27 0.04 7.25
C ALA A 155 2.79 0.04 7.50
N MET A 156 3.51 1.09 7.09
CA MET A 156 4.93 1.26 7.43
C MET A 156 5.14 1.36 8.93
N GLN A 157 4.27 2.07 9.66
CA GLN A 157 4.31 2.10 11.11
C GLN A 157 4.10 0.70 11.70
N MET A 158 3.08 -0.04 11.24
CA MET A 158 2.84 -1.43 11.66
C MET A 158 4.06 -2.33 11.40
N GLN A 159 4.73 -2.16 10.27
CA GLN A 159 5.94 -2.90 9.92
C GLN A 159 7.09 -2.61 10.91
N ASN A 160 7.29 -1.34 11.26
CA ASN A 160 8.35 -0.93 12.17
C ASN A 160 8.11 -1.42 13.61
N ASP A 161 6.85 -1.36 14.07
CA ASP A 161 6.46 -1.90 15.37
C ASP A 161 6.73 -3.40 15.44
N ALA A 162 6.35 -4.15 14.39
CA ALA A 162 6.58 -5.58 14.31
C ALA A 162 8.06 -5.94 14.24
N ARG A 163 8.89 -5.18 13.51
CA ARG A 163 10.35 -5.38 13.50
C ARG A 163 10.98 -5.17 14.86
N THR A 164 10.50 -4.17 15.61
CA THR A 164 10.96 -3.90 16.97
C THR A 164 10.60 -5.06 17.90
N GLU A 165 9.39 -5.59 17.79
CA GLU A 165 8.95 -6.75 18.57
C GLU A 165 9.74 -8.00 18.22
N GLN A 166 9.97 -8.25 16.92
CA GLN A 166 10.79 -9.36 16.45
C GLN A 166 12.22 -9.33 17.04
N ALA A 167 12.81 -8.14 17.15
CA ALA A 167 14.15 -7.98 17.74
C ALA A 167 14.17 -8.30 19.25
N LYS A 168 13.11 -7.93 19.99
CA LYS A 168 12.99 -8.24 21.42
C LYS A 168 12.88 -9.74 21.66
N ILE A 169 12.01 -10.42 20.91
CA ILE A 169 11.83 -11.88 21.02
C ILE A 169 13.17 -12.59 20.77
N LYS A 170 13.89 -12.23 19.70
CA LYS A 170 15.22 -12.81 19.42
C LYS A 170 16.24 -12.57 20.53
N ALA A 171 16.21 -11.39 21.15
CA ALA A 171 17.10 -11.08 22.27
C ALA A 171 16.76 -11.88 23.54
N GLU A 172 15.47 -12.11 23.82
CA GLU A 172 15.00 -12.92 24.96
C GLU A 172 15.29 -14.41 24.76
N GLU A 173 15.10 -14.94 23.55
CA GLU A 173 15.47 -16.31 23.18
C GLU A 173 16.97 -16.54 23.35
N SER A 174 17.79 -15.59 22.91
CA SER A 174 19.26 -15.67 23.04
C SER A 174 19.73 -15.64 24.50
N LYS A 175 19.04 -14.91 25.39
CA LYS A 175 19.33 -14.91 26.83
C LYS A 175 18.96 -16.25 27.46
N THR A 176 17.77 -16.76 27.14
CA THR A 176 17.26 -18.03 27.67
C THR A 176 18.11 -19.22 27.22
N GLN A 177 18.65 -19.21 26.00
CA GLN A 177 19.59 -20.23 25.54
C GLN A 177 20.95 -20.16 26.27
N ASN A 178 21.46 -18.95 26.54
CA ASN A 178 22.69 -18.79 27.32
C ASN A 178 22.55 -19.23 28.78
N ASP A 179 21.39 -19.01 29.41
CA ASP A 179 21.14 -19.45 30.78
C ASP A 179 20.99 -20.97 30.86
N LYS A 180 20.29 -21.61 29.89
CA LYS A 180 20.21 -23.08 29.80
C LYS A 180 21.57 -23.75 29.57
N ASN A 181 22.44 -23.13 28.76
CA ASN A 181 23.79 -23.66 28.53
C ASN A 181 24.68 -23.55 29.78
N LYS A 182 24.51 -22.51 30.60
CA LYS A 182 25.21 -22.39 31.90
C LYS A 182 24.74 -23.44 32.92
N ASP A 183 23.44 -23.72 32.97
CA ASP A 183 22.88 -24.75 33.86
C ASP A 183 23.26 -26.19 33.44
N GLU A 184 23.50 -26.44 32.15
CA GLU A 184 24.03 -27.72 31.66
C GLU A 184 25.55 -27.88 31.88
N ASP A 185 26.35 -26.80 31.79
CA ASP A 185 27.77 -26.83 32.11
C ASP A 185 28.02 -27.02 33.62
N ASP A 186 27.21 -26.41 34.50
CA ASP A 186 27.31 -26.61 35.96
C ASP A 186 26.91 -28.02 36.40
N LYS A 187 26.10 -28.75 35.61
CA LYS A 187 25.80 -30.17 35.86
C LYS A 187 26.85 -31.14 35.29
N LYS A 188 27.74 -30.71 34.41
CA LYS A 188 28.87 -31.50 33.90
C LYS A 188 30.20 -31.18 34.58
N ALA A 189 30.26 -30.15 35.42
CA ALA A 189 31.40 -29.87 36.30
C ALA A 189 31.39 -30.76 37.58
N ASN A 190 31.83 -32.01 37.41
CA ASN A 190 32.45 -32.89 38.40
C ASN A 190 31.73 -33.12 39.77
N PRO A 191 31.03 -34.27 39.97
CA PRO A 191 30.47 -34.65 41.28
C PRO A 191 31.51 -34.96 42.38
N ASN A 192 32.82 -34.92 42.08
CA ASN A 192 33.88 -35.32 43.01
C ASN A 192 34.42 -34.19 43.90
N SER A 193 33.89 -32.96 43.81
CA SER A 193 34.37 -31.83 44.63
C SER A 193 33.85 -31.81 46.08
N LYS A 194 32.76 -32.55 46.38
CA LYS A 194 32.22 -32.68 47.74
C LYS A 194 32.97 -33.69 48.61
N ALA A 195 33.62 -34.70 48.01
CA ALA A 195 34.33 -35.74 48.75
C ALA A 195 35.75 -35.32 49.22
N ILE A 196 36.37 -34.33 48.57
CA ILE A 196 37.74 -33.91 48.91
C ILE A 196 37.75 -32.92 50.10
N LYS A 197 36.68 -32.14 50.31
CA LYS A 197 36.61 -31.21 51.46
C LYS A 197 36.51 -31.91 52.82
N SER A 198 36.05 -33.16 52.88
CA SER A 198 35.94 -33.92 54.14
C SER A 198 37.24 -34.57 54.60
N TYR A 199 38.27 -34.67 53.76
CA TYR A 199 39.56 -35.27 54.15
C TYR A 199 40.57 -34.24 54.67
N THR A 200 40.43 -32.96 54.36
CA THR A 200 41.39 -31.91 54.77
C THR A 200 41.05 -31.23 56.10
N GLN A 201 39.87 -31.49 56.68
CA GLN A 201 39.47 -30.91 57.98
C GLN A 201 39.73 -31.81 59.20
N ASN A 202 40.24 -33.03 59.00
CA ASN A 202 40.38 -34.02 60.07
C ASN A 202 41.84 -34.43 60.37
N SER A 203 42.84 -33.67 59.93
CA SER A 203 44.26 -34.03 60.09
C SER A 203 45.15 -32.93 60.69
N SER A 204 44.57 -31.92 61.35
CA SER A 204 45.33 -30.78 61.91
C SER A 204 45.15 -30.64 63.42
N GLN A 205 45.19 -31.75 64.13
CA GLN A 205 45.13 -31.75 65.59
C GLN A 205 46.08 -32.84 66.10
N ASP A 206 47.37 -32.51 66.15
CA ASP A 206 48.32 -32.95 67.18
C ASP A 206 49.75 -32.46 66.87
N TYR A 207 50.53 -32.27 67.94
CA TYR A 207 51.94 -31.85 68.04
C TYR A 207 52.20 -30.33 68.11
N ILE A 208 52.14 -29.72 69.30
CA ILE A 208 53.15 -29.68 70.39
C ILE A 208 54.39 -28.83 70.03
N GLY A 209 54.46 -27.64 70.65
CA GLY A 209 55.61 -27.33 71.53
C GLY A 209 56.66 -26.33 71.07
N SER A 210 57.13 -25.55 72.06
CA SER A 210 58.38 -24.77 72.15
C SER A 210 58.28 -23.31 71.68
N GLN A 211 57.99 -22.33 72.54
CA GLN A 211 58.82 -21.73 73.62
C GLN A 211 59.87 -20.72 73.14
N TYR A 212 59.95 -19.63 73.92
CA TYR A 212 61.00 -18.59 74.02
C TYR A 212 61.07 -17.54 72.88
N ASN A 213 61.32 -16.24 73.09
CA ASN A 213 61.56 -15.39 74.26
C ASN A 213 61.50 -13.91 73.79
N LYS A 214 61.15 -12.99 74.71
CA LYS A 214 61.73 -11.65 75.00
C LYS A 214 62.52 -10.91 73.88
N SER A 215 62.49 -9.58 73.71
CA SER A 215 62.11 -8.42 74.53
C SER A 215 62.44 -7.15 73.72
N ALA A 216 61.86 -6.03 74.16
CA ALA A 216 62.25 -4.62 73.98
C ALA A 216 61.92 -3.95 72.64
#